data_AF-A0A554FTG4-F1
#
_entry.id   AF-A0A554FTG4-F1
#
_cell.length_a   1.000
_cell.length_b   1.000
_cell.length_c   1.000
_cell.angle_alpha   90.00
_cell.angle_beta   90.00
_cell.angle_gamma   90.00
#
_symmetry.space_group_name_H-M   'P 1'
#
loop_
_entity.id
_entity.type
_entity.pdbx_description
1 polymer ?
#
loop_
_entity_poly.entity_id
_entity_poly.type
_entity_poly.pdbx_seq_one_letter_code
_entity_poly.pdbx_strand_id
1 'polypeptide(L)'
;MRATRSWMALFVLVGFALTGCAKHVDTRVAGDDDAAIDGIEARLDELRAREQEDNMSCAEQCDVSAKTCATAERLCGLVDRNADRDDLPPRCAKAREQCAGAGDGCTRCQAP
;
A
#
# COMPACT_ATOMS: atom_id res chain seq x y z
N MET A 1 42.36 -49.36 -32.20
CA MET A 1 40.90 -49.15 -32.09
C MET A 1 40.44 -49.61 -30.71
N ARG A 2 39.96 -48.69 -29.86
CA ARG A 2 39.04 -48.88 -28.72
C ARG A 2 38.99 -47.56 -27.93
N ALA A 3 38.26 -46.60 -28.50
CA ALA A 3 37.93 -45.33 -27.88
C ALA A 3 36.41 -45.30 -27.69
N THR A 4 35.90 -45.94 -26.64
CA THR A 4 34.46 -45.93 -26.32
C THR A 4 34.27 -46.04 -24.82
N ARG A 5 34.79 -45.08 -24.05
CA ARG A 5 34.59 -45.07 -22.60
C ARG A 5 34.64 -43.69 -21.96
N SER A 6 34.18 -42.65 -22.68
CA SER A 6 34.24 -41.29 -22.13
C SER A 6 33.20 -40.33 -22.71
N TRP A 7 32.04 -40.82 -23.15
CA TRP A 7 31.02 -39.97 -23.83
C TRP A 7 29.60 -40.05 -23.23
N MET A 8 29.40 -40.76 -22.12
CA MET A 8 28.10 -40.77 -21.43
C MET A 8 28.02 -39.84 -20.21
N ALA A 9 29.15 -39.35 -19.69
CA ALA A 9 29.14 -38.45 -18.53
C ALA A 9 28.90 -36.97 -18.90
N LEU A 10 29.09 -36.60 -20.16
CA LEU A 10 29.06 -35.18 -20.57
C LEU A 10 27.64 -34.64 -20.82
N PHE A 11 26.64 -35.52 -21.03
CA PHE A 11 25.28 -35.10 -21.38
C PHE A 11 24.38 -34.82 -20.16
N VAL A 12 24.77 -35.22 -18.95
CA VAL A 12 23.94 -35.03 -17.74
C VAL A 12 24.13 -33.63 -17.12
N LEU A 13 25.26 -32.96 -17.37
CA LEU A 13 25.56 -31.65 -16.76
C LEU A 13 24.93 -30.44 -17.45
N VAL A 14 24.40 -30.59 -18.68
CA VAL A 14 23.85 -29.47 -19.46
C VAL A 14 22.33 -29.25 -19.20
N GLY A 15 21.64 -30.22 -18.59
CA GLY A 15 20.18 -30.16 -18.41
C GLY A 15 19.67 -29.28 -17.26
N PHE A 16 20.52 -28.94 -16.28
CA PHE A 16 20.06 -28.26 -15.05
C PHE A 16 20.27 -26.74 -15.03
N ALA A 17 20.84 -26.14 -16.07
CA ALA A 17 21.05 -24.69 -16.14
C ALA A 17 19.83 -23.91 -16.67
N LEU A 18 18.70 -24.57 -16.91
CA LEU A 18 17.41 -23.96 -17.28
C LEU A 18 16.39 -24.03 -16.14
N THR A 19 16.83 -23.92 -14.88
CA THR A 19 15.95 -23.36 -13.86
C THR A 19 15.74 -21.91 -14.25
N GLY A 20 14.73 -21.67 -15.09
CA GLY A 20 14.28 -20.35 -15.46
C GLY A 20 14.20 -19.50 -14.21
N CYS A 21 14.71 -18.27 -14.29
CA CYS A 21 14.43 -17.25 -13.29
C CYS A 21 12.95 -17.37 -12.98
N ALA A 22 12.62 -17.81 -11.76
CA ALA A 22 11.28 -17.70 -11.25
C ALA A 22 11.03 -16.19 -11.25
N LYS A 23 10.47 -15.68 -12.36
CA LYS A 23 9.86 -14.36 -12.39
C LYS A 23 8.87 -14.49 -11.25
N HIS A 24 9.16 -13.79 -10.16
CA HIS A 24 8.22 -13.65 -9.08
C HIS A 24 7.03 -12.96 -9.74
N VAL A 25 6.09 -13.77 -10.20
CA VAL A 25 4.80 -13.29 -10.66
C VAL A 25 4.17 -12.88 -9.35
N ASP A 26 4.18 -11.58 -9.08
CA ASP A 26 3.39 -11.00 -8.01
C ASP A 26 1.97 -11.52 -8.28
N THR A 27 1.51 -12.46 -7.46
CA THR A 27 0.18 -13.08 -7.61
C THR A 27 -0.92 -12.12 -7.23
N ARG A 28 -0.59 -10.84 -7.05
CA ARG A 28 -1.54 -9.77 -6.80
C ARG A 28 -2.41 -9.60 -8.03
N VAL A 29 -3.63 -10.08 -7.89
CA VAL A 29 -4.69 -9.86 -8.87
C VAL A 29 -4.87 -8.36 -8.95
N ALA A 30 -4.86 -7.77 -10.15
CA ALA A 30 -4.94 -6.32 -10.35
C ALA A 30 -6.13 -5.66 -9.61
N GLY A 31 -7.19 -6.41 -9.30
CA GLY A 31 -8.33 -5.92 -8.52
C GLY A 31 -8.16 -5.89 -6.99
N ASP A 32 -7.12 -6.51 -6.42
CA ASP A 32 -6.89 -6.53 -4.97
C ASP A 32 -6.37 -5.17 -4.46
N ASP A 33 -5.47 -4.54 -5.21
CA ASP A 33 -4.96 -3.20 -4.89
C ASP A 33 -6.05 -2.13 -5.08
N ASP A 34 -6.89 -2.24 -6.12
CA ASP A 34 -8.03 -1.33 -6.31
C ASP A 34 -9.05 -1.47 -5.17
N ALA A 35 -9.41 -2.70 -4.78
CA ALA A 35 -10.30 -2.93 -3.64
C ALA A 35 -9.69 -2.41 -2.32
N ALA A 36 -8.38 -2.54 -2.14
CA ALA A 36 -7.69 -2.00 -0.98
C ALA A 36 -7.71 -0.46 -0.97
N ILE A 37 -7.48 0.19 -2.11
CA ILE A 37 -7.55 1.64 -2.27
C ILE A 37 -8.96 2.13 -1.93
N ASP A 38 -9.99 1.56 -2.54
CA ASP A 38 -11.38 1.94 -2.32
C ASP A 38 -11.79 1.75 -0.84
N GLY A 39 -11.35 0.64 -0.21
CA GLY A 39 -11.60 0.39 1.20
C GLY A 39 -10.93 1.41 2.13
N ILE A 40 -9.74 1.89 1.77
CA ILE A 40 -9.03 2.92 2.53
C ILE A 40 -9.69 4.29 2.32
N GLU A 41 -10.14 4.61 1.11
CA GLU A 41 -10.87 5.85 0.83
C GLU A 41 -12.21 5.89 1.59
N ALA A 42 -12.97 4.79 1.58
CA ALA A 42 -14.20 4.67 2.36
C ALA A 42 -13.94 4.86 3.87
N ARG A 43 -12.80 4.39 4.37
CA ARG A 43 -12.41 4.60 5.76
C ARG A 43 -12.03 6.05 6.07
N LEU A 44 -11.38 6.76 5.14
CA LEU A 44 -11.12 8.20 5.28
C LEU A 44 -12.44 8.99 5.33
N ASP A 45 -13.39 8.65 4.47
CA ASP A 45 -14.70 9.29 4.45
C ASP A 45 -15.50 9.01 5.75
N GLU A 46 -15.43 7.79 6.29
CA GLU A 46 -16.01 7.47 7.61
C GLU A 46 -15.40 8.35 8.72
N LEU A 47 -14.08 8.48 8.75
CA LEU A 47 -13.38 9.29 9.76
C LEU A 47 -13.75 10.78 9.61
N ARG A 48 -13.82 11.28 8.37
CA ARG A 48 -14.28 12.65 8.09
C ARG A 48 -15.73 12.88 8.51
N ALA A 49 -16.60 11.89 8.36
CA ALA A 49 -17.97 11.96 8.85
C ALA A 49 -18.00 12.01 10.39
N ARG A 50 -17.18 11.20 11.05
CA ARG A 50 -17.03 11.23 12.51
C ARG A 50 -16.57 12.59 13.02
N GLU A 51 -15.60 13.24 12.37
CA GLU A 51 -15.14 14.59 12.74
C GLU A 51 -16.24 15.66 12.75
N GLN A 52 -17.35 15.43 12.03
CA GLN A 52 -18.51 16.33 11.97
C GLN A 52 -19.58 16.00 13.00
N GLU A 53 -19.41 14.95 13.82
CA GLU A 53 -20.35 14.62 14.89
C GLU A 53 -20.31 15.69 16.00
N ASP A 54 -21.48 16.11 16.45
CA ASP A 54 -21.63 17.08 17.53
C ASP A 54 -21.19 16.46 18.88
N ASN A 55 -20.59 17.28 19.74
CA ASN A 55 -20.16 16.94 21.12
C ASN A 55 -18.98 15.97 21.26
N MET A 56 -18.12 15.87 20.25
CA MET A 56 -16.87 15.13 20.37
C MET A 56 -15.95 15.77 21.42
N SER A 57 -15.44 14.95 22.35
CA SER A 57 -14.40 15.41 23.28
C SER A 57 -13.08 15.69 22.54
N CYS A 58 -12.22 16.54 23.11
CA CYS A 58 -10.92 16.80 22.50
C CYS A 58 -10.05 15.54 22.38
N ALA A 59 -10.17 14.60 23.33
CA ALA A 59 -9.47 13.33 23.26
C ALA A 59 -9.93 12.48 22.06
N GLU A 60 -11.24 12.41 21.82
CA GLU A 60 -11.81 11.73 20.66
C GLU A 60 -11.41 12.42 19.35
N GLN A 61 -11.41 13.75 19.31
CA GLN A 61 -10.99 14.50 18.12
C GLN A 61 -9.53 14.23 17.75
N CYS A 62 -8.65 14.14 18.75
CA CYS A 62 -7.25 13.78 18.54
C CYS A 62 -7.05 12.31 18.15
N ASP A 63 -7.87 11.39 18.66
CA ASP A 63 -7.86 9.99 18.23
C ASP A 63 -8.32 9.84 16.77
N VAL A 64 -9.38 10.56 16.38
CA VAL A 64 -9.84 10.59 14.98
C VAL A 64 -8.75 11.16 14.08
N SER A 65 -8.10 12.26 14.48
CA SER A 65 -6.94 12.82 13.75
C SER A 65 -5.82 11.80 13.54
N ALA A 66 -5.41 11.10 14.59
CA ALA A 66 -4.37 10.07 14.49
C ALA A 66 -4.78 8.93 13.52
N LYS A 67 -6.04 8.50 13.58
CA LYS A 67 -6.59 7.48 12.67
C LYS A 67 -6.66 7.96 11.22
N THR A 68 -7.05 9.22 10.99
CA THR A 68 -7.08 9.84 9.67
C THR A 68 -5.68 9.86 9.07
N CYS A 69 -4.69 10.33 9.82
CA CYS A 69 -3.29 10.37 9.38
C CYS A 69 -2.70 8.98 9.10
N ALA A 70 -2.92 8.02 9.99
CA ALA A 70 -2.46 6.65 9.77
C ALA A 70 -3.12 6.00 8.54
N THR A 71 -4.38 6.34 8.26
CA THR A 71 -5.11 5.85 7.08
C THR A 71 -4.63 6.52 5.79
N ALA A 72 -4.35 7.82 5.84
CA ALA A 72 -3.76 8.56 4.72
C ALA A 72 -2.39 8.00 4.32
N GLU A 73 -1.51 7.70 5.29
CA GLU A 73 -0.19 7.13 4.98
C GLU A 73 -0.29 5.69 4.44
N ARG A 74 -1.30 4.91 4.84
CA ARG A 74 -1.58 3.61 4.21
C ARG A 74 -1.98 3.77 2.74
N LEU A 75 -2.81 4.75 2.40
CA LEU A 75 -3.16 5.05 1.02
C LEU A 75 -1.92 5.45 0.22
N CYS A 76 -1.13 6.40 0.73
CA CYS A 76 0.09 6.86 0.08
C CYS A 76 1.10 5.72 -0.13
N GLY A 77 1.22 4.80 0.83
CA GLY A 77 2.05 3.61 0.66
C GLY A 77 1.57 2.65 -0.45
N LEU A 78 0.26 2.62 -0.77
CA LEU A 78 -0.25 1.89 -1.95
C LEU A 78 0.03 2.65 -3.24
N VAL A 79 -0.09 3.98 -3.22
CA VAL A 79 0.28 4.85 -4.36
C VAL A 79 1.74 4.65 -4.74
N ASP A 80 2.65 4.68 -3.75
CA ASP A 80 4.09 4.48 -3.98
C ASP A 80 4.40 3.11 -4.60
N ARG A 81 3.61 2.08 -4.26
CA ARG A 81 3.74 0.73 -4.85
C ARG A 81 3.12 0.60 -6.24
N ASN A 82 2.27 1.55 -6.64
CA ASN A 82 1.57 1.62 -7.92
C ASN A 82 1.96 2.91 -8.67
N ALA A 83 3.27 3.21 -8.70
CA ALA A 83 3.81 4.47 -9.22
C ALA A 83 3.62 4.66 -10.74
N ASP A 84 3.22 3.61 -11.46
CA ASP A 84 2.85 3.64 -12.87
C ASP A 84 1.44 4.18 -13.12
N ARG A 85 0.65 4.43 -12.06
CA ARG A 85 -0.70 4.96 -12.15
C ARG A 85 -0.79 6.45 -11.84
N ASP A 86 -1.13 7.23 -12.85
CA ASP A 86 -1.22 8.69 -12.75
C ASP A 86 -2.42 9.21 -11.95
N ASP A 87 -3.46 8.40 -11.74
CA ASP A 87 -4.66 8.81 -11.01
C ASP A 87 -4.54 8.66 -9.47
N LEU A 88 -3.50 7.97 -9.00
CA LEU A 88 -3.29 7.70 -7.57
C LEU A 88 -2.58 8.84 -6.80
N PRO A 89 -1.56 9.54 -7.35
CA PRO A 89 -0.91 10.64 -6.64
C PRO A 89 -1.87 11.73 -6.11
N PRO A 90 -2.87 12.20 -6.88
CA PRO A 90 -3.86 13.15 -6.37
C PRO A 90 -4.67 12.61 -5.19
N ARG A 91 -4.95 11.29 -5.13
CA ARG A 91 -5.69 10.66 -4.03
C ARG A 91 -4.87 10.65 -2.73
N CYS A 92 -3.58 10.33 -2.81
CA CYS A 92 -2.66 10.45 -1.67
C CYS A 92 -2.58 11.91 -1.18
N ALA A 93 -2.46 12.88 -2.09
CA ALA A 93 -2.43 14.30 -1.73
C ALA A 93 -3.70 14.71 -0.96
N LYS A 94 -4.89 14.36 -1.48
CA LYS A 94 -6.17 14.61 -0.81
C LYS A 94 -6.25 13.95 0.58
N ALA A 95 -5.75 12.72 0.73
CA ALA A 95 -5.73 12.05 2.02
C ALA A 95 -4.81 12.74 3.04
N ARG A 96 -3.65 13.24 2.59
CA ARG A 96 -2.74 14.04 3.44
C ARG A 96 -3.34 15.38 3.84
N GLU A 97 -4.08 16.03 2.95
CA GLU A 97 -4.83 17.24 3.29
C GLU A 97 -5.89 16.98 4.37
N GLN A 98 -6.59 15.83 4.31
CA GLN A 98 -7.52 15.42 5.37
C GLN A 98 -6.80 15.20 6.70
N CYS A 99 -5.65 14.53 6.70
CA CYS A 99 -4.82 14.38 7.89
C CYS A 99 -4.41 15.73 8.49
N ALA A 100 -3.93 16.67 7.66
CA ALA A 100 -3.58 18.01 8.10
C ALA A 100 -4.78 18.73 8.74
N GLY A 101 -5.93 18.73 8.09
CA GLY A 101 -7.15 19.35 8.62
C GLY A 101 -7.61 18.73 9.96
N ALA A 102 -7.54 17.41 10.08
CA ALA A 102 -7.83 16.70 11.32
C ALA A 102 -6.83 17.05 12.44
N GLY A 103 -5.55 17.12 12.10
CA GLY A 103 -4.46 17.53 13.00
C GLY A 103 -4.62 18.96 13.50
N ASP A 104 -5.05 19.87 12.64
CA ASP A 104 -5.38 21.25 13.01
C ASP A 104 -6.57 21.29 14.00
N GLY A 105 -7.57 20.43 13.80
CA GLY A 105 -8.68 20.25 14.73
C GLY A 105 -8.23 19.85 16.13
N CYS A 106 -7.43 18.78 16.22
CA CYS A 106 -6.83 18.32 17.48
C CYS A 106 -5.98 19.41 18.15
N THR A 107 -5.11 20.08 17.38
CA THR A 107 -4.25 21.15 17.90
C THR A 107 -5.09 22.30 18.48
N ARG A 108 -6.19 22.65 17.82
CA ARG A 108 -7.10 23.72 18.28
C ARG A 108 -7.83 23.36 19.56
N CYS A 109 -8.26 22.11 19.75
CA CYS A 109 -8.96 21.71 20.97
C CYS A 109 -8.02 21.56 22.17
N GLN A 110 -6.74 21.30 21.92
CA GLN A 110 -5.70 21.22 22.97
C GLN A 110 -5.17 22.60 23.38
N ALA A 111 -5.40 23.64 22.58
CA ALA A 111 -5.01 25.00 22.92
C ALA A 111 -5.76 25.45 24.20
N PRO A 112 -5.04 26.02 25.19
CA PRO A 112 -5.60 26.42 26.48
C PRO A 112 -6.57 27.60 26.41
#